data_AF-A0AAU4MK25-F1
#
_entry.id   AF-A0AAU4MK25-F1
#
_cell.length_a   1.000
_cell.length_b   1.000
_cell.length_c   1.000
_cell.angle_alpha   90.00
_cell.angle_beta   90.00
_cell.angle_gamma   90.00
#
_symmetry.space_group_name_H-M   'P 1'
#
loop_
_entity.id
_entity.type
_entity.pdbx_description
1 polymer ?
#
loop_
_entity_poly.entity_id
_entity_poly.type
_entity_poly.pdbx_seq_one_letter_code
_entity_poly.pdbx_strand_id
1 'polypeptide(L)'
;MNLRALTRGDAAVAGAAVLLFIASFLPYQTFDACSGIKSSSCYSSSFSAWNTGLFPVLPSVFLLGLAAAALILVHRFQGAAAATRQVLGLRLDQWGIAFSVAALWASLWALGGGGDSSAVGHGFGAWLAVLSLIVLAGAAAAGPLVPALQAPLVADKPAVQPGYPGAAGYPAPGAGQPQQGAQPGQYGYPAPGQESAQPPAYGQPQQGGYGYPAPGQPQDASFGGQQAQPQPVQAQSAPAAAAAPAADFAPFWFAVPAPRQLAPKDNPSGAPVGQLVPGTWYLAVEQRGAALVAQLQDGSQGVLNEAADIQRG
;
A
#
# COMPACT_ATOMS: atom_id res chain seq x y z
N MET A 1 4.39 4.55 19.48
CA MET A 1 3.71 3.51 18.66
C MET A 1 2.29 3.99 18.38
N ASN A 2 1.92 4.16 17.10
CA ASN A 2 0.59 4.65 16.72
C ASN A 2 -0.32 3.42 16.53
N LEU A 3 -1.13 3.07 17.55
CA LEU A 3 -2.04 1.91 17.51
C LEU A 3 -3.04 1.97 16.33
N ARG A 4 -3.19 3.15 15.72
CA ARG A 4 -4.02 3.45 14.55
C ARG A 4 -3.54 2.80 13.26
N ALA A 5 -2.29 2.35 13.20
CA ALA A 5 -1.72 1.73 12.00
C ALA A 5 -1.87 0.20 11.95
N LEU A 6 -2.36 -0.44 13.02
CA LEU A 6 -2.57 -1.89 13.00
C LEU A 6 -3.79 -2.25 12.15
N THR A 7 -3.59 -3.15 11.20
CA THR A 7 -4.68 -3.76 10.44
C THR A 7 -5.29 -4.95 11.20
N ARG A 8 -6.49 -5.38 10.79
CA ARG A 8 -7.10 -6.62 11.31
C ARG A 8 -6.22 -7.85 11.03
N GLY A 9 -5.54 -7.87 9.88
CA GLY A 9 -4.56 -8.91 9.55
C GLY A 9 -3.39 -8.96 10.53
N ASP A 10 -2.83 -7.81 10.91
CA ASP A 10 -1.69 -7.75 11.85
C ASP A 10 -2.10 -8.21 13.25
N ALA A 11 -3.31 -7.85 13.69
CA ALA A 11 -3.85 -8.34 14.95
C ALA A 11 -4.10 -9.85 14.94
N ALA A 12 -4.55 -10.42 13.82
CA ALA A 12 -4.71 -11.86 13.68
C ALA A 12 -3.36 -12.59 13.75
N VAL A 13 -2.32 -12.08 13.07
CA VAL A 13 -0.96 -12.64 13.15
C VAL A 13 -0.40 -12.56 14.57
N ALA A 14 -0.53 -11.41 15.23
CA ALA A 14 -0.08 -11.23 16.61
C ALA A 14 -0.83 -12.13 17.60
N GLY A 15 -2.17 -12.21 17.49
CA GLY A 15 -2.99 -13.09 18.32
C GLY A 15 -2.65 -14.56 18.13
N ALA A 16 -2.48 -15.00 16.88
CA ALA A 16 -2.06 -16.36 16.57
C ALA A 16 -0.66 -16.68 17.11
N ALA A 17 0.28 -15.73 17.05
CA ALA A 17 1.62 -15.91 17.63
C ALA A 17 1.58 -16.06 19.15
N VAL A 18 0.75 -15.27 19.85
CA VAL A 18 0.57 -15.40 21.30
C VAL A 18 -0.05 -16.76 21.65
N LEU A 19 -1.08 -17.20 20.93
CA LEU A 19 -1.68 -18.51 21.13
C LEU A 19 -0.69 -19.65 20.86
N LEU A 20 0.11 -19.56 19.80
CA LEU A 20 1.17 -20.53 19.49
C LEU A 20 2.23 -20.58 20.60
N PHE A 21 2.62 -19.42 21.13
CA PHE A 21 3.57 -19.36 22.26
C PHE A 21 3.00 -20.03 23.50
N ILE A 22 1.75 -19.73 23.88
CA ILE A 22 1.07 -20.38 25.01
C ILE A 22 0.97 -21.89 24.78
N ALA A 23 0.59 -22.31 23.58
CA ALA A 23 0.49 -23.71 23.19
C ALA A 23 1.80 -24.48 23.40
N SER A 24 2.96 -23.83 23.27
CA SER A 24 4.27 -24.47 23.46
C SER A 24 4.48 -25.01 24.89
N PHE A 25 3.85 -24.40 25.89
CA PHE A 25 3.96 -24.80 27.30
C PHE A 25 2.90 -25.82 27.72
N LEU A 26 1.83 -25.98 26.93
CA LEU A 26 0.77 -26.93 27.20
C LEU A 26 1.22 -28.36 26.83
N PRO A 27 0.55 -29.40 27.37
CA PRO A 27 0.79 -30.78 26.98
C PRO A 27 0.70 -30.96 25.46
N TYR A 28 1.81 -31.35 24.83
CA TYR A 28 1.90 -31.60 23.39
C TYR A 28 1.68 -33.08 23.09
N GLN A 29 2.36 -33.97 23.81
CA GLN A 29 2.10 -35.41 23.78
C GLN A 29 1.69 -35.91 25.17
N THR A 30 0.78 -36.87 25.18
CA THR A 30 0.29 -37.58 26.36
C THR A 30 0.62 -39.05 26.23
N PHE A 31 0.94 -39.68 27.34
CA PHE A 31 1.32 -41.07 27.45
C PHE A 31 0.47 -41.72 28.53
N ASP A 32 -0.37 -42.66 28.12
CA ASP A 32 -1.24 -43.41 29.02
C ASP A 32 -0.88 -44.89 28.95
N ALA A 33 -0.49 -45.45 30.09
CA ALA A 33 -0.13 -46.85 30.18
C ALA A 33 -0.76 -47.46 31.42
N CYS A 34 -1.35 -48.64 31.23
CA CYS A 34 -1.91 -49.44 32.30
C CYS A 34 -1.18 -50.78 32.38
N SER A 35 -0.89 -51.20 33.61
CA SER A 35 -0.22 -52.45 33.93
C SER A 35 -0.93 -53.18 35.08
N GLY A 36 -0.57 -54.44 35.30
CA GLY A 36 -1.19 -55.30 36.31
C GLY A 36 -2.39 -56.10 35.80
N ILE A 37 -2.89 -57.01 36.64
CA ILE A 37 -4.02 -57.88 36.30
C ILE A 37 -5.24 -57.00 36.01
N LYS A 38 -5.83 -57.15 34.83
CA LYS A 38 -6.95 -56.33 34.32
C LYS A 38 -6.69 -54.82 34.35
N SER A 39 -5.46 -54.36 34.07
CA SER A 39 -5.14 -52.92 34.02
C SER A 39 -5.39 -52.20 35.35
N SER A 40 -5.14 -52.88 36.48
CA SER A 40 -5.40 -52.38 37.83
C SER A 40 -4.55 -51.18 38.26
N SER A 41 -3.49 -50.85 37.52
CA SER A 41 -2.64 -49.68 37.78
C SER A 41 -2.39 -48.91 36.49
N CYS A 42 -2.94 -47.71 36.38
CA CYS A 42 -2.74 -46.82 35.24
C CYS A 42 -1.93 -45.59 35.65
N TYR A 43 -1.02 -45.17 34.79
CA TYR A 43 -0.30 -43.91 34.93
C TYR A 43 -0.44 -43.10 33.65
N SER A 44 -0.58 -41.79 33.82
CA SER A 44 -0.62 -40.82 32.73
C SER A 44 0.53 -39.83 32.93
N SER A 45 1.26 -39.58 31.85
CA SER A 45 2.32 -38.57 31.80
C SER A 45 2.14 -37.71 30.57
N SER A 46 2.59 -36.46 30.62
CA SER A 46 2.56 -35.58 29.46
C SER A 46 3.81 -34.74 29.35
N PHE A 47 4.12 -34.35 28.11
CA PHE A 47 5.28 -33.53 27.79
C PHE A 47 4.84 -32.33 26.97
N SER A 48 5.34 -31.15 27.33
CA SER A 48 5.20 -29.95 26.51
C SER A 48 6.18 -29.97 25.33
N ALA A 49 6.01 -29.05 24.37
CA ALA A 49 6.88 -28.98 23.19
C ALA A 49 8.36 -28.77 23.53
N TRP A 50 8.66 -28.24 24.72
CA TRP A 50 10.02 -28.01 25.21
C TRP A 50 10.78 -29.28 25.60
N ASN A 51 10.11 -30.43 25.63
CA ASN A 51 10.77 -31.70 25.90
C ASN A 51 11.70 -32.08 24.73
N THR A 52 12.97 -32.37 25.06
CA THR A 52 14.01 -32.69 24.06
C THR A 52 13.73 -33.97 23.27
N GLY A 53 12.93 -34.89 23.83
CA GLY A 53 12.49 -36.11 23.15
C GLY A 53 11.51 -35.85 21.99
N LEU A 54 10.91 -34.65 21.94
CA LEU A 54 10.03 -34.23 20.85
C LEU A 54 10.78 -33.50 19.73
N PHE A 55 12.12 -33.50 19.72
CA PHE A 55 12.88 -32.91 18.63
C PHE A 55 12.48 -33.53 17.28
N PRO A 56 12.17 -32.73 16.23
CA PRO A 56 12.40 -31.29 16.08
C PRO A 56 11.15 -30.41 16.25
N VAL A 57 10.11 -30.84 16.96
CA VAL A 57 8.82 -30.13 17.07
C VAL A 57 8.98 -28.68 17.54
N LEU A 58 9.73 -28.44 18.62
CA LEU A 58 9.94 -27.07 19.13
C LEU A 58 10.53 -26.13 18.06
N PRO A 59 11.68 -26.42 17.45
CA PRO A 59 12.26 -25.52 16.45
C PRO A 59 11.44 -25.43 15.15
N SER A 60 10.86 -26.52 14.66
CA SER A 60 10.20 -26.55 13.35
C SER A 60 8.77 -26.02 13.36
N VAL A 61 8.02 -26.21 14.45
CA VAL A 61 6.61 -25.82 14.57
C VAL A 61 6.49 -24.49 15.30
N PHE A 62 7.02 -24.43 16.52
CA PHE A 62 6.79 -23.29 17.41
C PHE A 62 7.74 -22.14 17.12
N LEU A 63 9.06 -22.37 17.15
CA LEU A 63 10.02 -21.28 16.97
C LEU A 63 9.98 -20.74 15.53
N LEU A 64 9.84 -21.61 14.53
CA LEU A 64 9.69 -21.17 13.14
C LEU A 64 8.40 -20.35 12.94
N GLY A 65 7.27 -20.78 13.54
CA GLY A 65 6.01 -20.02 13.49
C GLY A 65 6.07 -18.68 14.22
N LEU A 66 6.75 -18.62 15.37
CA LEU A 66 6.98 -17.36 16.09
C LEU A 66 7.93 -16.43 15.33
N ALA A 67 8.98 -16.98 14.71
CA ALA A 67 9.86 -16.23 13.83
C ALA A 67 9.09 -15.69 12.61
N ALA A 68 8.19 -16.48 12.02
CA ALA A 68 7.33 -16.05 10.94
C ALA A 68 6.51 -14.80 11.30
N ALA A 69 5.78 -14.86 12.44
CA ALA A 69 5.01 -13.72 12.93
C ALA A 69 5.90 -12.50 13.23
N ALA A 70 7.06 -12.72 13.86
CA ALA A 70 8.00 -11.65 14.14
C ALA A 70 8.47 -10.95 12.86
N LEU A 71 8.85 -11.70 11.81
CA LEU A 71 9.28 -11.13 10.53
C LEU A 71 8.16 -10.33 9.85
N ILE A 72 6.93 -10.84 9.86
CA ILE A 72 5.76 -10.15 9.29
C ILE A 72 5.49 -8.85 10.04
N LEU A 73 5.38 -8.91 11.37
CA LEU A 73 5.08 -7.73 12.19
C LEU A 73 6.20 -6.71 12.10
N VAL A 74 7.45 -7.16 12.16
CA VAL A 74 8.61 -6.29 11.98
C VAL A 74 8.54 -5.60 10.63
N HIS A 75 8.30 -6.32 9.52
CA HIS A 75 8.12 -5.76 8.18
C HIS A 75 7.05 -4.65 8.15
N ARG A 76 5.92 -4.86 8.82
CA ARG A 76 4.81 -3.89 8.90
C ARG A 76 5.16 -2.65 9.70
N PHE A 77 6.04 -2.77 10.69
CA PHE A 77 6.48 -1.65 11.51
C PHE A 77 7.68 -0.90 10.93
N GLN A 78 8.39 -1.46 9.95
CA GLN A 78 9.42 -0.70 9.23
C GLN A 78 8.70 0.26 8.28
N GLY A 79 8.83 1.56 8.51
CA GLY A 79 8.21 2.58 7.67
C GLY A 79 8.61 2.46 6.19
N ALA A 80 7.98 3.25 5.31
CA ALA A 80 8.12 3.14 3.85
C ALA A 80 9.57 3.08 3.34
N ALA A 81 10.51 3.75 4.02
CA ALA A 81 11.94 3.74 3.70
C ALA A 81 12.66 2.39 3.86
N ALA A 82 12.10 1.43 4.62
CA ALA A 82 12.69 0.12 4.84
C ALA A 82 11.83 -1.03 4.28
N ALA A 83 10.60 -0.76 3.82
CA ALA A 83 9.66 -1.75 3.30
C ALA A 83 10.14 -2.48 2.02
N THR A 84 11.13 -1.91 1.30
CA THR A 84 11.72 -2.52 0.11
C THR A 84 13.00 -3.29 0.39
N ARG A 85 13.47 -3.34 1.64
CA ARG A 85 14.70 -4.07 1.99
C ARG A 85 14.47 -5.57 1.82
N GLN A 86 15.36 -6.17 1.04
CA GLN A 86 15.37 -7.60 0.78
C GLN A 86 16.55 -8.23 1.53
N VAL A 87 16.32 -9.41 2.10
CA VAL A 87 17.33 -10.26 2.72
C VAL A 87 17.41 -11.53 1.89
N LEU A 88 18.56 -11.74 1.24
CA LEU A 88 18.77 -12.87 0.31
C LEU A 88 17.75 -12.91 -0.85
N GLY A 89 17.37 -11.74 -1.37
CA GLY A 89 16.47 -11.61 -2.53
C GLY A 89 14.97 -11.71 -2.21
N LEU A 90 14.59 -11.92 -0.95
CA LEU A 90 13.20 -11.92 -0.51
C LEU A 90 12.97 -10.84 0.54
N ARG A 91 11.76 -10.27 0.56
CA ARG A 91 11.35 -9.34 1.61
C ARG A 91 11.05 -10.09 2.92
N LEU A 92 11.06 -9.37 4.03
CA LEU A 92 10.77 -9.92 5.37
C LEU A 92 9.37 -10.55 5.46
N ASP A 93 8.37 -9.94 4.81
CA ASP A 93 7.03 -10.51 4.74
C ASP A 93 6.97 -11.81 3.94
N GLN A 94 7.74 -11.92 2.86
CA GLN A 94 7.82 -13.15 2.06
C GLN A 94 8.47 -14.29 2.84
N TRP A 95 9.57 -14.01 3.55
CA TRP A 95 10.18 -14.98 4.46
C TRP A 95 9.21 -15.41 5.57
N GLY A 96 8.50 -14.45 6.16
CA GLY A 96 7.51 -14.73 7.19
C GLY A 96 6.37 -15.61 6.69
N ILE A 97 5.83 -15.35 5.49
CA ILE A 97 4.81 -16.21 4.86
C ILE A 97 5.38 -17.62 4.64
N ALA A 98 6.57 -17.75 4.04
CA ALA A 98 7.19 -19.04 3.81
C ALA A 98 7.39 -19.84 5.10
N PHE A 99 7.87 -19.19 6.16
CA PHE A 99 8.07 -19.82 7.48
C PHE A 99 6.76 -20.23 8.13
N SER A 100 5.69 -19.42 7.99
CA SER A 100 4.38 -19.78 8.53
C SER A 100 3.79 -21.03 7.88
N VAL A 101 3.91 -21.14 6.56
CA VAL A 101 3.43 -22.29 5.79
C VAL A 101 4.28 -23.51 6.09
N ALA A 102 5.60 -23.36 6.19
CA ALA A 102 6.51 -24.44 6.56
C ALA A 102 6.25 -24.95 8.00
N ALA A 103 6.01 -24.05 8.96
CA ALA A 103 5.68 -24.40 10.32
C ALA A 103 4.32 -25.13 10.40
N LEU A 104 3.31 -24.64 9.68
CA LEU A 104 2.01 -25.33 9.55
C LEU A 104 2.20 -26.73 8.97
N TRP A 105 2.94 -26.86 7.88
CA TRP A 105 3.26 -28.15 7.27
C TRP A 105 3.94 -29.09 8.26
N ALA A 106 4.97 -28.61 8.97
CA ALA A 106 5.66 -29.39 9.99
C ALA A 106 4.71 -29.85 11.11
N SER A 107 3.77 -28.99 11.52
CA SER A 107 2.79 -29.31 12.57
C SER A 107 1.85 -30.45 12.17
N LEU A 108 1.44 -30.52 10.90
CA LEU A 108 0.57 -31.58 10.40
C LEU A 108 1.28 -32.94 10.43
N TRP A 109 2.54 -32.99 10.02
CA TRP A 109 3.34 -34.22 10.11
C TRP A 109 3.74 -34.57 11.53
N ALA A 110 3.90 -33.59 12.41
CA ALA A 110 4.15 -33.83 13.83
C ALA A 110 2.91 -34.35 14.58
N LEU A 111 1.70 -34.14 14.06
CA LEU A 111 0.48 -34.83 14.51
C LEU A 111 0.34 -36.23 13.91
N GLY A 112 0.76 -36.43 12.66
CA GLY A 112 0.77 -37.77 12.06
C GLY A 112 1.90 -38.67 12.57
N GLY A 113 2.88 -38.09 13.25
CA GLY A 113 4.06 -38.77 13.78
C GLY A 113 3.88 -39.21 15.23
N GLY A 114 4.34 -40.44 15.52
CA GLY A 114 4.11 -41.12 16.80
C GLY A 114 3.59 -42.50 16.46
N GLY A 115 4.41 -43.54 16.72
CA GLY A 115 4.14 -44.89 16.22
C GLY A 115 2.76 -45.43 16.61
N ASP A 116 2.36 -46.56 16.01
CA ASP A 116 1.02 -47.16 16.08
C ASP A 116 0.55 -47.62 17.49
N SER A 117 1.23 -47.21 18.55
CA SER A 117 0.88 -47.51 19.92
C SER A 117 -0.30 -46.67 20.39
N SER A 118 -1.38 -47.33 20.79
CA SER A 118 -2.57 -46.73 21.43
C SER A 118 -2.30 -46.00 22.76
N ALA A 119 -1.08 -46.11 23.28
CA ALA A 119 -0.62 -45.46 24.51
C ALA A 119 -0.17 -44.00 24.30
N VAL A 120 0.07 -43.57 23.06
CA VAL A 120 0.57 -42.22 22.75
C VAL A 120 -0.56 -41.40 22.12
N GLY A 121 -0.84 -40.26 22.73
CA GLY A 121 -1.85 -39.31 22.27
C GLY A 121 -1.30 -37.90 22.10
N HIS A 122 -2.10 -37.05 21.46
CA HIS A 122 -1.82 -35.63 21.32
C HIS A 122 -2.58 -34.83 22.37
N GLY A 123 -1.85 -34.02 23.12
CA GLY A 123 -2.44 -33.12 24.10
C GLY A 123 -3.03 -31.87 23.45
N PHE A 124 -3.68 -31.04 24.26
CA PHE A 124 -4.32 -29.82 23.81
C PHE A 124 -3.33 -28.82 23.18
N GLY A 125 -2.07 -28.79 23.63
CA GLY A 125 -1.03 -27.93 23.07
C GLY A 125 -0.75 -28.22 21.60
N ALA A 126 -0.82 -29.49 21.18
CA ALA A 126 -0.60 -29.87 19.78
C ALA A 126 -1.73 -29.36 18.87
N TRP A 127 -2.99 -29.56 19.27
CA TRP A 127 -4.15 -29.05 18.52
C TRP A 127 -4.20 -27.53 18.46
N LEU A 128 -3.94 -26.86 19.59
CA LEU A 128 -3.91 -25.40 19.64
C LEU A 128 -2.80 -24.83 18.75
N ALA A 129 -1.64 -25.50 18.66
CA ALA A 129 -0.57 -25.09 17.77
C ALA A 129 -0.99 -25.15 16.29
N VAL A 130 -1.65 -26.23 15.85
CA VAL A 130 -2.14 -26.34 14.47
C VAL A 130 -3.17 -25.26 14.16
N LEU A 131 -4.16 -25.05 15.03
CA LEU A 131 -5.16 -24.00 14.84
C LEU A 131 -4.51 -22.62 14.76
N SER A 132 -3.56 -22.34 15.64
CA SER A 132 -2.81 -21.08 15.64
C SER A 132 -2.03 -20.90 14.33
N LEU A 133 -1.38 -21.95 13.83
CA LEU A 133 -0.62 -21.91 12.58
C LEU A 133 -1.51 -21.78 11.34
N ILE A 134 -2.71 -22.37 11.33
CA ILE A 134 -3.70 -22.15 10.27
C ILE A 134 -4.10 -20.67 10.23
N VAL A 135 -4.42 -20.08 11.39
CA VAL A 135 -4.77 -18.66 11.47
C VAL A 135 -3.59 -17.78 11.06
N LEU A 136 -2.37 -18.09 11.52
CA LEU A 136 -1.16 -17.33 11.22
C LEU A 136 -0.82 -17.38 9.73
N ALA A 137 -0.77 -18.57 9.12
CA ALA A 137 -0.49 -18.74 7.69
C ALA A 137 -1.61 -18.15 6.82
N GLY A 138 -2.87 -18.36 7.21
CA GLY A 138 -4.03 -17.78 6.54
C GLY A 138 -4.02 -16.26 6.57
N ALA A 139 -3.81 -15.64 7.73
CA ALA A 139 -3.74 -14.19 7.86
C ALA A 139 -2.52 -13.59 7.12
N ALA A 140 -1.38 -14.27 7.17
CA ALA A 140 -0.16 -13.84 6.47
C ALA A 140 -0.34 -13.84 4.95
N ALA A 141 -0.91 -14.91 4.38
CA ALA A 141 -1.11 -15.05 2.94
C ALA A 141 -2.31 -14.22 2.43
N ALA A 142 -3.41 -14.18 3.18
CA ALA A 142 -4.63 -13.49 2.75
C ALA A 142 -4.61 -11.97 3.04
N GLY A 143 -3.78 -11.49 3.97
CA GLY A 143 -3.67 -10.07 4.32
C GLY A 143 -3.49 -9.13 3.12
N PRO A 144 -2.55 -9.37 2.19
CA PRO A 144 -2.40 -8.52 0.99
C PRO A 144 -3.55 -8.67 -0.03
N LEU A 145 -4.30 -9.78 0.02
CA LEU A 145 -5.31 -10.14 -0.99
C LEU A 145 -6.74 -9.75 -0.59
N VAL A 146 -7.02 -9.66 0.71
CA VAL A 146 -8.37 -9.45 1.23
C VAL A 146 -8.51 -8.04 1.80
N PRO A 147 -9.26 -7.14 1.13
CA PRO A 147 -9.44 -5.75 1.60
C PRO A 147 -10.01 -5.65 3.02
N ALA A 148 -10.85 -6.61 3.42
CA ALA A 148 -11.41 -6.66 4.76
C ALA A 148 -10.35 -6.87 5.87
N LEU A 149 -9.22 -7.51 5.56
CA LEU A 149 -8.12 -7.72 6.49
C LEU A 149 -7.17 -6.51 6.57
N GLN A 150 -7.15 -5.67 5.52
CA GLN A 150 -6.38 -4.44 5.50
C GLN A 150 -7.06 -3.28 6.24
N ALA A 151 -8.34 -3.43 6.57
CA ALA A 151 -9.06 -2.44 7.34
C ALA A 151 -8.36 -2.20 8.70
N PRO A 152 -8.27 -0.93 9.15
CA PRO A 152 -7.69 -0.61 10.45
C PRO A 152 -8.47 -1.28 11.57
N LEU A 153 -7.74 -1.70 12.61
CA LEU A 153 -8.29 -2.42 13.76
C LEU A 153 -9.27 -1.56 14.56
N VAL A 154 -9.01 -0.24 14.62
CA VAL A 154 -9.86 0.76 15.27
C VAL A 154 -10.38 1.70 14.21
N ALA A 155 -11.70 1.69 13.99
CA ALA A 155 -12.37 2.63 13.10
C ALA A 155 -12.79 3.87 13.91
N ASP A 156 -12.13 5.01 13.67
CA ASP A 156 -12.65 6.30 14.10
C ASP A 156 -13.79 6.68 13.15
N LYS A 157 -15.03 6.75 13.66
CA LYS A 157 -16.27 7.22 12.99
C LYS A 157 -17.08 6.17 12.20
N PRO A 158 -18.44 6.21 12.26
CA PRO A 158 -19.27 5.37 11.41
C PRO A 158 -18.91 5.60 9.93
N ALA A 159 -18.78 4.51 9.19
CA ALA A 159 -18.57 4.56 7.75
C ALA A 159 -19.68 5.40 7.11
N VAL A 160 -19.33 6.57 6.60
CA VAL A 160 -20.17 7.26 5.63
C VAL A 160 -20.10 6.40 4.37
N GLN A 161 -21.16 5.65 4.10
CA GLN A 161 -21.33 4.96 2.83
C GLN A 161 -21.10 5.98 1.69
N PRO A 162 -20.34 5.64 0.63
CA PRO A 162 -20.28 6.47 -0.57
C PRO A 162 -21.71 6.65 -1.11
N GLY A 163 -22.26 7.83 -0.91
CA GLY A 163 -23.61 8.17 -1.35
C GLY A 163 -23.68 8.12 -2.87
N TYR A 164 -24.59 7.29 -3.36
CA TYR A 164 -25.09 7.32 -4.73
C TYR A 164 -25.52 8.77 -5.08
N PRO A 165 -25.08 9.35 -6.22
CA PRO A 165 -25.55 10.66 -6.64
C PRO A 165 -26.95 10.50 -7.25
N GLY A 166 -27.98 10.68 -6.45
CA GLY A 166 -29.35 10.75 -6.95
C GLY A 166 -30.42 10.32 -5.97
N ALA A 167 -30.70 11.13 -4.95
CA ALA A 167 -32.02 11.15 -4.32
C ALA A 167 -32.19 12.47 -3.56
N ALA A 168 -32.95 13.37 -4.16
CA ALA A 168 -33.38 14.63 -3.56
C ALA A 168 -34.53 14.38 -2.57
N GLY A 169 -34.51 15.15 -1.47
CA GLY A 169 -35.72 15.56 -0.73
C GLY A 169 -36.13 14.65 0.44
N TYR A 170 -36.01 15.17 1.66
CA TYR A 170 -37.09 15.36 2.66
C TYR A 170 -36.50 15.77 4.02
N PRO A 171 -37.01 16.82 4.71
CA PRO A 171 -36.53 17.20 6.04
C PRO A 171 -37.32 16.50 7.16
N ALA A 172 -36.58 16.02 8.18
CA ALA A 172 -36.84 15.79 9.61
C ALA A 172 -38.24 15.31 10.11
N PRO A 173 -38.26 14.55 11.23
CA PRO A 173 -38.57 15.20 12.51
C PRO A 173 -37.71 14.71 13.69
N GLY A 174 -37.49 15.62 14.64
CA GLY A 174 -36.52 15.49 15.73
C GLY A 174 -36.93 14.67 16.95
N ALA A 175 -35.96 14.51 17.86
CA ALA A 175 -36.18 13.98 19.20
C ALA A 175 -35.17 14.60 20.21
N GLY A 176 -35.71 15.51 21.04
CA GLY A 176 -35.45 15.71 22.47
C GLY A 176 -34.02 15.78 23.03
N GLN A 177 -33.59 16.98 23.39
CA GLN A 177 -32.71 17.21 24.55
C GLN A 177 -33.55 17.61 25.79
N PRO A 178 -33.07 17.36 27.03
CA PRO A 178 -33.42 18.15 28.19
C PRO A 178 -32.33 19.16 28.58
N GLN A 179 -32.81 20.26 29.15
CA GLN A 179 -32.21 21.58 29.34
C GLN A 179 -31.80 21.82 30.80
N GLN A 180 -30.71 22.58 31.04
CA GLN A 180 -30.37 23.34 32.28
C GLN A 180 -29.04 24.08 32.01
N GLY A 181 -28.83 25.39 32.20
CA GLY A 181 -29.66 26.52 32.64
C GLY A 181 -28.82 27.83 32.64
N ALA A 182 -29.51 28.98 32.73
CA ALA A 182 -29.07 30.34 33.19
C ALA A 182 -27.96 31.08 32.39
N GLN A 183 -27.95 32.40 32.12
CA GLN A 183 -28.86 33.58 32.16
C GLN A 183 -28.08 34.76 31.45
N PRO A 184 -28.52 36.04 31.36
CA PRO A 184 -28.79 36.72 30.08
C PRO A 184 -28.05 38.05 29.79
N GLY A 185 -28.19 38.55 28.55
CA GLY A 185 -27.96 39.95 28.14
C GLY A 185 -27.06 40.07 26.91
N GLN A 186 -27.24 40.96 25.94
CA GLN A 186 -28.18 42.07 25.70
C GLN A 186 -27.81 42.63 24.29
N TYR A 187 -28.80 42.97 23.43
CA TYR A 187 -28.85 43.96 22.30
C TYR A 187 -27.68 44.07 21.28
N GLY A 188 -27.84 44.23 19.97
CA GLY A 188 -28.99 44.52 19.08
C GLY A 188 -28.51 44.63 17.60
N TYR A 189 -29.44 44.41 16.67
CA TYR A 189 -29.38 44.52 15.19
C TYR A 189 -29.36 46.02 14.72
N PRO A 190 -29.35 46.41 13.41
CA PRO A 190 -28.62 45.94 12.20
C PRO A 190 -28.13 47.07 11.23
N ALA A 191 -27.64 46.66 10.03
CA ALA A 191 -27.87 47.27 8.69
C ALA A 191 -26.69 48.05 7.99
N PRO A 192 -26.78 48.39 6.66
CA PRO A 192 -25.78 48.06 5.63
C PRO A 192 -25.27 49.29 4.79
N GLY A 193 -24.39 49.08 3.79
CA GLY A 193 -24.04 50.06 2.73
C GLY A 193 -22.52 50.19 2.48
N GLN A 194 -21.96 49.85 1.31
CA GLN A 194 -21.87 50.56 0.01
C GLN A 194 -20.66 51.52 -0.18
N GLU A 195 -19.80 51.12 -1.13
CA GLU A 195 -19.18 51.89 -2.23
C GLU A 195 -17.94 52.83 -2.09
N SER A 196 -16.94 52.52 -2.95
CA SER A 196 -16.03 53.39 -3.73
C SER A 196 -14.87 54.19 -3.09
N ALA A 197 -13.63 53.96 -3.60
CA ALA A 197 -12.68 54.99 -4.11
C ALA A 197 -11.27 54.42 -4.48
N GLN A 198 -10.79 54.73 -5.69
CA GLN A 198 -9.38 54.72 -6.19
C GLN A 198 -8.81 56.18 -6.11
N PRO A 199 -7.56 56.50 -6.52
CA PRO A 199 -6.19 55.96 -6.31
C PRO A 199 -5.28 57.07 -5.63
N PRO A 200 -3.90 57.08 -5.58
CA PRO A 200 -2.96 57.17 -6.72
C PRO A 200 -1.56 56.49 -6.54
N ALA A 201 -0.73 56.59 -7.58
CA ALA A 201 0.64 56.06 -7.75
C ALA A 201 1.75 57.10 -7.49
N TYR A 202 2.97 56.68 -7.10
CA TYR A 202 4.30 57.14 -7.61
C TYR A 202 5.49 56.51 -6.83
N GLY A 203 6.62 56.22 -7.52
CA GLY A 203 7.98 56.34 -6.93
C GLY A 203 8.94 55.12 -6.99
N GLN A 204 9.77 55.07 -8.04
CA GLN A 204 11.13 54.47 -8.08
C GLN A 204 12.18 55.63 -8.04
N PRO A 205 13.51 55.48 -7.76
CA PRO A 205 14.47 54.73 -8.63
C PRO A 205 15.82 54.21 -8.02
N GLN A 206 16.70 53.67 -8.91
CA GLN A 206 18.19 53.53 -8.91
C GLN A 206 18.87 52.27 -8.28
N GLN A 207 19.99 51.68 -8.78
CA GLN A 207 20.80 51.74 -10.03
C GLN A 207 21.95 50.68 -9.97
N GLY A 208 22.44 50.22 -11.13
CA GLY A 208 23.82 49.68 -11.38
C GLY A 208 23.91 48.17 -11.69
N GLY A 209 24.53 47.64 -12.75
CA GLY A 209 25.41 48.14 -13.82
C GLY A 209 26.57 47.14 -14.08
N TYR A 210 27.09 47.04 -15.32
CA TYR A 210 28.28 46.29 -15.82
C TYR A 210 28.09 44.77 -16.12
N GLY A 211 28.50 44.13 -17.24
CA GLY A 211 29.19 44.46 -18.50
C GLY A 211 29.55 43.15 -19.27
N TYR A 212 29.51 43.16 -20.62
CA TYR A 212 29.74 42.07 -21.61
C TYR A 212 31.26 41.81 -21.89
N PRO A 213 31.72 40.72 -22.59
CA PRO A 213 31.58 40.55 -24.06
C PRO A 213 31.43 39.10 -24.62
N ALA A 214 30.94 39.01 -25.87
CA ALA A 214 30.86 37.82 -26.73
C ALA A 214 32.10 37.69 -27.66
N PRO A 215 32.34 36.53 -28.29
CA PRO A 215 32.32 36.51 -29.77
C PRO A 215 31.91 35.17 -30.43
N GLY A 216 31.45 35.25 -31.70
CA GLY A 216 31.74 34.25 -32.74
C GLY A 216 30.57 33.53 -33.44
N GLN A 217 30.16 34.03 -34.61
CA GLN A 217 29.53 33.23 -35.69
C GLN A 217 30.58 32.38 -36.42
N PRO A 218 30.18 31.39 -37.24
CA PRO A 218 29.99 31.66 -38.68
C PRO A 218 28.69 31.10 -39.29
N GLN A 219 28.44 31.65 -40.47
CA GLN A 219 27.30 31.56 -41.37
C GLN A 219 27.55 30.51 -42.46
N ASP A 220 26.50 29.83 -42.95
CA ASP A 220 26.45 29.43 -44.36
C ASP A 220 25.01 29.24 -44.86
N ALA A 221 24.81 29.62 -46.12
CA ALA A 221 23.55 29.82 -46.82
C ALA A 221 23.43 28.88 -48.04
N SER A 222 22.21 28.53 -48.47
CA SER A 222 21.81 28.18 -49.85
C SER A 222 20.42 27.50 -49.86
N PHE A 223 19.34 28.17 -50.27
CA PHE A 223 18.77 28.32 -51.64
C PHE A 223 17.92 27.13 -52.15
N GLY A 224 16.69 27.44 -52.57
CA GLY A 224 15.95 26.70 -53.61
C GLY A 224 14.61 26.08 -53.18
N GLY A 225 13.48 26.69 -53.59
CA GLY A 225 12.14 26.11 -53.47
C GLY A 225 11.68 25.42 -54.75
N GLN A 226 10.61 24.61 -54.68
CA GLN A 226 9.60 24.46 -55.72
C GLN A 226 8.38 23.64 -55.24
N GLN A 227 7.19 24.15 -55.60
CA GLN A 227 5.89 23.49 -55.49
C GLN A 227 5.74 22.35 -56.51
N ALA A 228 5.10 21.25 -56.10
CA ALA A 228 4.26 20.42 -56.97
C ALA A 228 3.32 19.52 -56.15
N GLN A 229 2.02 19.60 -56.45
CA GLN A 229 0.95 18.65 -56.16
C GLN A 229 0.23 18.43 -57.52
N PRO A 230 -0.66 17.43 -57.73
CA PRO A 230 -0.87 16.13 -57.06
C PRO A 230 -0.97 14.95 -58.07
N GLN A 231 -0.84 13.69 -57.64
CA GLN A 231 -1.69 12.57 -58.12
C GLN A 231 -1.49 11.27 -57.33
N PRO A 232 -2.51 10.38 -57.27
CA PRO A 232 -2.66 9.35 -56.25
C PRO A 232 -2.02 8.03 -56.66
N VAL A 233 -1.27 7.42 -55.73
CA VAL A 233 -0.85 6.02 -55.83
C VAL A 233 -1.37 5.27 -54.62
N GLN A 234 -2.24 4.31 -54.93
CA GLN A 234 -2.82 3.32 -54.05
C GLN A 234 -1.74 2.28 -53.73
N ALA A 235 -1.30 2.21 -52.48
CA ALA A 235 -0.38 1.18 -52.01
C ALA A 235 -0.70 0.77 -50.57
N GLN A 236 -1.39 -0.36 -50.48
CA GLN A 236 -1.22 -1.47 -49.54
C GLN A 236 -0.87 -1.15 -48.07
N SER A 237 -1.77 -1.59 -47.19
CA SER A 237 -1.62 -1.70 -45.74
C SER A 237 -0.29 -2.36 -45.34
N ALA A 238 0.62 -1.56 -44.77
CA ALA A 238 1.76 -2.04 -44.00
C ALA A 238 1.29 -2.27 -42.54
N PRO A 239 1.60 -3.43 -41.92
CA PRO A 239 1.30 -3.68 -40.51
C PRO A 239 2.03 -2.69 -39.62
N ALA A 240 1.35 -2.21 -38.58
CA ALA A 240 1.94 -1.41 -37.51
C ALA A 240 3.23 -2.08 -37.01
N ALA A 241 4.36 -1.38 -37.13
CA ALA A 241 5.56 -1.75 -36.43
C ALA A 241 5.25 -1.66 -34.92
N ALA A 242 5.17 -2.82 -34.28
CA ALA A 242 5.09 -2.92 -32.84
C ALA A 242 6.27 -2.13 -32.25
N ALA A 243 5.94 -1.16 -31.39
CA ALA A 243 6.91 -0.42 -30.62
C ALA A 243 7.84 -1.42 -29.90
N ALA A 244 9.15 -1.22 -30.05
CA ALA A 244 10.15 -1.94 -29.27
C ALA A 244 9.78 -1.86 -27.77
N PRO A 245 10.01 -2.92 -26.98
CA PRO A 245 9.72 -2.91 -25.55
C PRO A 245 10.43 -1.71 -24.93
N ALA A 246 9.63 -0.78 -24.38
CA ALA A 246 10.15 0.34 -23.62
C ALA A 246 11.00 -0.25 -22.49
N ALA A 247 12.25 0.21 -22.39
CA ALA A 247 13.11 -0.05 -21.23
C ALA A 247 12.30 0.13 -19.93
N ASP A 248 12.55 -0.72 -18.94
CA ASP A 248 11.81 -0.81 -17.67
C ASP A 248 11.54 0.58 -17.05
N PHE A 249 10.41 1.19 -17.40
CA PHE A 249 10.01 2.50 -16.91
C PHE A 249 9.32 2.32 -15.56
N ALA A 250 9.94 2.83 -14.50
CA ALA A 250 9.31 2.90 -13.18
C ALA A 250 8.50 4.20 -13.06
N PRO A 251 7.21 4.13 -12.68
CA PRO A 251 6.42 5.32 -12.42
C PRO A 251 7.03 6.16 -11.30
N PHE A 252 7.02 7.49 -11.46
CA PHE A 252 7.58 8.42 -10.47
C PHE A 252 6.75 9.70 -10.38
N TRP A 253 6.83 10.37 -9.23
CA TRP A 253 6.18 11.65 -9.02
C TRP A 253 7.06 12.79 -9.54
N PHE A 254 6.44 13.77 -10.19
CA PHE A 254 7.16 14.96 -10.64
C PHE A 254 6.33 16.24 -10.52
N ALA A 255 7.01 17.38 -10.50
CA ALA A 255 6.42 18.71 -10.55
C ALA A 255 7.06 19.56 -11.66
N VAL A 256 6.32 20.54 -12.16
CA VAL A 256 6.77 21.46 -13.22
C VAL A 256 7.09 22.85 -12.65
N PRO A 257 8.13 23.56 -13.16
CA PRO A 257 8.49 24.90 -12.67
C PRO A 257 7.61 26.01 -13.25
N ALA A 258 6.96 25.75 -14.38
CA ALA A 258 6.04 26.67 -15.07
C ALA A 258 4.83 25.89 -15.60
N PRO A 259 3.69 26.54 -15.90
CA PRO A 259 2.54 25.85 -16.46
C PRO A 259 2.85 25.16 -17.79
N ARG A 260 2.51 23.88 -17.95
CA ARG A 260 2.76 23.09 -19.18
C ARG A 260 1.51 22.41 -19.68
N GLN A 261 1.25 22.52 -20.98
CA GLN A 261 0.11 21.86 -21.61
C GLN A 261 0.40 20.38 -21.84
N LEU A 262 -0.65 19.56 -21.73
CA LEU A 262 -0.60 18.15 -22.03
C LEU A 262 -1.30 17.87 -23.36
N ALA A 263 -0.58 17.23 -24.27
CA ALA A 263 -1.13 16.78 -25.53
C ALA A 263 -1.94 15.48 -25.36
N PRO A 264 -2.94 15.19 -26.20
CA PRO A 264 -3.64 13.91 -26.19
C PRO A 264 -2.69 12.73 -26.47
N LYS A 265 -2.91 11.60 -25.79
CA LYS A 265 -2.10 10.38 -25.92
C LYS A 265 -2.15 9.76 -27.33
N ASP A 266 -3.30 9.87 -27.98
CA ASP A 266 -3.59 9.21 -29.27
C ASP A 266 -3.49 10.17 -30.48
N ASN A 267 -3.47 11.48 -30.23
CA ASN A 267 -3.35 12.49 -31.26
C ASN A 267 -2.53 13.70 -30.76
N PRO A 268 -1.20 13.71 -30.99
CA PRO A 268 -0.33 14.80 -30.55
C PRO A 268 -0.70 16.17 -31.12
N SER A 269 -1.41 16.20 -32.25
CA SER A 269 -1.89 17.43 -32.91
C SER A 269 -3.29 17.85 -32.47
N GLY A 270 -3.90 17.12 -31.53
CA GLY A 270 -5.22 17.43 -30.99
C GLY A 270 -5.20 18.56 -29.94
N ALA A 271 -6.39 18.98 -29.52
CA ALA A 271 -6.53 19.99 -28.45
C ALA A 271 -5.94 19.48 -27.12
N PRO A 272 -5.32 20.35 -26.29
CA PRO A 272 -4.76 19.93 -25.01
C PRO A 272 -5.79 19.23 -24.10
N VAL A 273 -5.38 18.13 -23.48
CA VAL A 273 -6.24 17.36 -22.54
C VAL A 273 -6.19 17.91 -21.12
N GLY A 274 -5.25 18.81 -20.84
CA GLY A 274 -5.11 19.46 -19.55
C GLY A 274 -3.83 20.26 -19.44
N GLN A 275 -3.61 20.87 -18.28
CA GLN A 275 -2.44 21.67 -17.97
C GLN A 275 -1.84 21.26 -16.62
N LEU A 276 -0.53 21.10 -16.59
CA LEU A 276 0.26 20.97 -15.37
C LEU A 276 0.57 22.36 -14.83
N VAL A 277 0.41 22.58 -13.53
CA VAL A 277 0.72 23.87 -12.89
C VAL A 277 1.81 23.71 -11.82
N PRO A 278 2.63 24.76 -11.58
CA PRO A 278 3.63 24.73 -10.52
C PRO A 278 3.01 24.50 -9.13
N GLY A 279 3.74 23.79 -8.27
CA GLY A 279 3.32 23.48 -6.90
C GLY A 279 2.42 22.24 -6.78
N THR A 280 2.03 21.61 -7.89
CA THR A 280 1.26 20.35 -7.91
C THR A 280 2.14 19.19 -8.35
N TRP A 281 2.04 18.06 -7.65
CA TRP A 281 2.71 16.81 -8.02
C TRP A 281 1.82 15.96 -8.91
N TYR A 282 2.41 15.42 -9.98
CA TYR A 282 1.77 14.58 -10.97
C TYR A 282 2.53 13.26 -11.14
N LEU A 283 1.82 12.19 -11.51
CA LEU A 283 2.42 10.88 -11.69
C LEU A 283 2.82 10.68 -13.15
N ALA A 284 4.10 10.41 -13.41
CA ALA A 284 4.57 9.95 -14.70
C ALA A 284 4.37 8.42 -14.78
N VAL A 285 3.58 7.95 -15.74
CA VAL A 285 3.19 6.53 -15.85
C VAL A 285 3.87 5.81 -17.02
N GLU A 286 4.38 6.55 -18.00
CA GLU A 286 5.04 6.02 -19.19
C GLU A 286 6.02 7.07 -19.74
N GLN A 287 7.10 6.61 -20.39
CA GLN A 287 8.03 7.47 -21.12
C GLN A 287 8.01 7.14 -22.62
N ARG A 288 7.82 8.16 -23.45
CA ARG A 288 7.81 8.08 -24.91
C ARG A 288 8.95 8.90 -25.48
N GLY A 289 10.14 8.30 -25.54
CA GLY A 289 11.37 9.00 -25.90
C GLY A 289 11.68 10.10 -24.88
N ALA A 290 11.65 11.36 -25.31
CA ALA A 290 11.84 12.52 -24.43
C ALA A 290 10.56 12.98 -23.71
N ALA A 291 9.38 12.51 -24.16
CA ALA A 291 8.10 12.89 -23.59
C ALA A 291 7.69 11.96 -22.43
N LEU A 292 6.88 12.48 -21.52
CA LEU A 292 6.32 11.74 -20.39
C LEU A 292 4.80 11.68 -20.49
N VAL A 293 4.19 10.56 -20.15
CA VAL A 293 2.74 10.49 -19.95
C VAL A 293 2.44 10.82 -18.50
N ALA A 294 1.76 11.94 -18.27
CA ALA A 294 1.37 12.41 -16.96
C ALA A 294 -0.10 12.06 -16.68
N GLN A 295 -0.39 11.62 -15.45
CA GLN A 295 -1.75 11.44 -14.97
C GLN A 295 -2.17 12.63 -14.11
N LEU A 296 -3.31 13.25 -14.44
CA LEU A 296 -3.92 14.32 -13.66
C LEU A 296 -4.74 13.74 -12.50
N GLN A 297 -5.15 14.62 -11.57
CA GLN A 297 -5.92 14.27 -10.37
C GLN A 297 -7.32 13.72 -10.68
N ASP A 298 -7.89 14.08 -11.83
CA ASP A 298 -9.16 13.54 -12.33
C ASP A 298 -9.01 12.16 -13.00
N GLY A 299 -7.78 11.62 -13.04
CA GLY A 299 -7.44 10.34 -13.66
C GLY A 299 -7.15 10.41 -15.16
N SER A 300 -7.35 11.57 -15.80
CA SER A 300 -7.03 11.75 -17.22
C SER A 300 -5.51 11.67 -17.47
N GLN A 301 -5.11 11.21 -18.65
CA GLN A 301 -3.72 11.08 -19.03
C GLN A 301 -3.41 11.94 -20.25
N GLY A 302 -2.26 12.60 -20.22
CA GLY A 302 -1.78 13.41 -21.33
C GLY A 302 -0.26 13.34 -21.48
N VAL A 303 0.22 13.68 -22.67
CA VAL A 303 1.63 13.63 -23.02
C VAL A 303 2.26 15.00 -22.78
N LEU A 304 3.26 15.02 -21.92
CA LEU A 304 4.15 16.15 -21.71
C LEU A 304 5.35 16.02 -22.65
N ASN A 305 5.36 16.81 -23.72
CA ASN A 305 6.43 16.78 -24.72
C ASN A 305 7.74 17.39 -24.21
N GLU A 306 7.64 18.40 -23.35
CA GLU A 306 8.77 19.09 -22.76
C GLU A 306 8.96 18.61 -21.33
N ALA A 307 9.89 17.68 -21.10
CA ALA A 307 10.23 17.17 -19.77
C ALA A 307 11.47 17.85 -19.14
N ALA A 308 11.96 18.95 -19.73
CA ALA A 308 13.09 19.71 -19.18
C ALA A 308 12.74 20.34 -17.83
N ASP A 309 13.69 20.47 -16.90
CA ASP A 309 13.52 21.18 -15.62
C ASP A 309 12.40 20.66 -14.70
N ILE A 310 11.92 19.42 -14.89
CA ILE A 310 10.97 18.81 -13.96
C ILE A 310 11.68 18.43 -12.65
N GLN A 311 11.01 18.64 -11.53
CA GLN A 311 11.46 18.14 -10.23
C GLN A 311 10.93 16.72 -10.04
N ARG A 312 11.79 15.77 -9.65
CA ARG A 312 11.41 14.36 -9.43
C ARG A 312 11.42 14.04 -7.94
N GLY A 313 10.53 13.14 -7.51
CA GLY A 313 10.39 12.68 -6.12
C GLY A 313 10.12 11.19 -6.02
#